data_AF-A0A2P7ZU20-F1
#
_entry.id   AF-A0A2P7ZU20-F1
#
_cell.length_a   1.000
_cell.length_b   1.000
_cell.length_c   1.000
_cell.angle_alpha   90.00
_cell.angle_beta   90.00
_cell.angle_gamma   90.00
#
_symmetry.space_group_name_H-M   'P 1'
#
loop_
_entity.id
_entity.type
_entity.pdbx_description
1 polymer ?
#
loop_
_entity_poly.entity_id
_entity_poly.type
_entity_poly.pdbx_seq_one_letter_code
_entity_poly.pdbx_strand_id
1 'polypeptide(L)'
;MDAVPRNTPALLTKIDQLRNSLIKRFENLVELASIEKTDRNTAALHEYQMQVETTGLVRAAEAIMTLTRQMQELWLFGQLNTLEVTEIQDKVDIQATGVAELLQKLVEMERQQGQEATA
;
A
#
# COMPACT_ATOMS: atom_id res chain seq x y z
N MET A 1 1.29 -7.21 5.12
CA MET A 1 0.87 -5.83 5.41
C MET A 1 -0.61 -5.77 5.14
N ASP A 2 -1.42 -5.37 6.12
CA ASP A 2 -2.87 -5.23 5.90
C ASP A 2 -3.13 -4.15 4.85
N ALA A 3 -4.03 -4.46 3.91
CA ALA A 3 -4.40 -3.54 2.85
C ALA A 3 -5.09 -2.31 3.46
N VAL A 4 -4.63 -1.12 3.08
CA VAL A 4 -5.21 0.14 3.54
C VAL A 4 -6.66 0.20 3.06
N PRO A 5 -7.65 0.42 3.96
CA PRO A 5 -9.01 0.62 3.54
C PRO A 5 -9.08 1.84 2.60
N ARG A 6 -9.64 1.65 1.41
CA ARG A 6 -9.75 2.72 0.38
C ARG A 6 -11.05 3.52 0.51
N ASN A 7 -11.88 3.22 1.51
CA ASN A 7 -13.12 3.92 1.80
C ASN A 7 -12.95 4.86 3.01
N THR A 8 -13.40 6.10 2.86
CA THR A 8 -13.41 7.12 3.91
C THR A 8 -13.94 6.62 5.27
N PRO A 9 -15.09 5.91 5.36
CA PRO A 9 -15.61 5.47 6.65
C PRO A 9 -14.71 4.46 7.38
N ALA A 10 -14.04 3.54 6.67
CA ALA A 10 -13.16 2.59 7.36
C ALA A 10 -11.80 3.21 7.70
N LEU A 11 -11.33 4.20 6.93
CA LEU A 11 -10.18 5.01 7.33
C LEU A 11 -10.45 5.77 8.63
N LEU A 12 -11.61 6.44 8.74
CA LEU A 12 -12.02 7.12 9.97
C LEU A 12 -12.10 6.13 11.15
N THR A 13 -12.72 4.98 10.94
CA THR A 13 -12.79 3.91 11.96
C THR A 13 -11.39 3.47 12.40
N LYS A 14 -10.45 3.31 11.47
CA LYS A 14 -9.07 2.92 11.78
C LYS A 14 -8.33 4.01 12.56
N ILE A 15 -8.51 5.27 12.17
CA ILE A 15 -7.96 6.43 12.89
C ILE A 15 -8.48 6.46 14.32
N ASP A 16 -9.78 6.29 14.52
CA ASP A 16 -10.39 6.27 15.86
C ASP A 16 -9.88 5.10 16.70
N GLN A 17 -9.74 3.91 16.12
CA GLN A 17 -9.15 2.75 16.80
C GLN A 17 -7.72 3.03 17.27
N LEU A 18 -6.87 3.60 16.41
CA LEU A 18 -5.47 3.90 16.73
C LEU A 18 -5.37 5.02 17.77
N ARG A 19 -6.16 6.09 17.63
CA ARG A 19 -6.27 7.17 18.61
C ARG A 19 -6.68 6.63 19.98
N ASN A 20 -7.76 5.86 20.05
CA ASN A 20 -8.27 5.32 21.30
C ASN A 20 -7.26 4.35 21.95
N SER A 21 -6.56 3.54 21.14
CA SER A 21 -5.49 2.68 21.64
C SER A 21 -4.34 3.48 22.25
N LEU A 22 -3.89 4.56 21.60
CA LEU A 22 -2.82 5.42 22.11
C LEU A 22 -3.22 6.08 23.43
N ILE A 23 -4.42 6.69 23.48
CA ILE A 23 -4.94 7.36 24.67
C ILE A 23 -5.09 6.35 25.81
N LYS A 24 -5.69 5.18 25.55
CA LYS A 24 -5.97 4.20 26.60
C LYS A 24 -4.70 3.68 27.27
N ARG A 25 -3.63 3.47 26.49
CA ARG A 25 -2.33 3.04 27.04
C ARG A 25 -1.66 4.11 27.89
N PHE A 26 -1.78 5.37 27.48
CA PHE A 26 -1.30 6.49 28.27
C PHE A 26 -2.09 6.64 29.57
N GLU A 27 -3.42 6.54 29.52
CA GLU A 27 -4.28 6.51 30.71
C GLU A 27 -3.88 5.39 31.67
N ASN A 28 -3.69 4.16 31.16
CA ASN A 28 -3.24 3.03 31.98
C ASN A 28 -1.88 3.30 32.65
N LEU A 29 -0.94 3.96 31.97
CA LEU A 29 0.35 4.34 32.58
C LEU A 29 0.17 5.36 33.72
N VAL A 30 -0.71 6.34 33.53
CA VAL A 30 -1.02 7.34 34.58
C VAL A 30 -1.70 6.65 35.77
N GLU A 31 -2.63 5.73 35.51
CA GLU A 31 -3.27 4.92 36.56
C GLU A 31 -2.24 4.10 37.34
N LEU A 32 -1.33 3.39 36.65
CA LEU A 32 -0.26 2.61 37.29
C LEU A 32 0.70 3.48 38.11
N ALA A 33 1.01 4.69 37.65
CA ALA A 33 1.87 5.63 38.36
C ALA A 33 1.21 6.18 39.64
N SER A 34 -0.12 6.19 39.72
CA SER A 34 -0.86 6.68 40.89
C SER A 34 -0.91 5.68 42.05
N ILE A 35 -0.46 4.43 41.87
CA ILE A 35 -0.59 3.39 42.88
C ILE A 35 0.55 3.48 43.91
N GLU A 36 0.25 3.97 45.11
CA GLU A 36 1.22 4.13 46.21
C GLU A 36 1.48 2.85 47.02
N LYS A 37 1.29 1.65 46.43
CA LYS A 37 1.53 0.37 47.13
C LYS A 37 2.99 -0.04 47.02
N THR A 38 3.66 -0.14 48.17
CA THR A 38 5.11 -0.42 48.26
C THR A 38 5.46 -1.87 48.61
N ASP A 39 4.50 -2.80 48.57
CA ASP A 39 4.82 -4.22 48.75
C ASP A 39 5.72 -4.72 47.60
N ARG A 40 6.66 -5.62 47.91
CA ARG A 40 7.67 -6.09 46.93
C ARG A 40 7.01 -6.78 45.74
N ASN A 41 5.98 -7.59 45.99
CA ASN A 41 5.29 -8.31 44.94
C ASN A 41 4.45 -7.36 44.08
N THR A 42 3.81 -6.36 44.70
CA THR A 42 3.05 -5.35 43.96
C THR A 42 3.96 -4.45 43.14
N ALA A 43 5.11 -4.03 43.67
CA ALA A 43 6.08 -3.22 42.96
C ALA A 43 6.63 -3.93 41.70
N ALA A 44 7.00 -5.21 41.82
CA ALA A 44 7.46 -6.00 40.68
C ALA A 44 6.37 -6.18 39.60
N LEU A 45 5.11 -6.37 40.02
CA LEU A 45 3.99 -6.44 39.09
C LEU A 45 3.77 -5.10 38.36
N HIS A 46 3.85 -3.98 39.08
CA HIS A 46 3.65 -2.65 38.50
C HIS A 46 4.77 -2.29 37.53
N GLU A 47 6.02 -2.62 37.86
CA GLU A 47 7.17 -2.43 36.96
C GLU A 47 6.94 -3.16 35.63
N TYR A 48 6.54 -4.43 35.70
CA TYR A 48 6.22 -5.21 34.51
C TYR A 48 5.06 -4.60 33.70
N GLN A 49 3.97 -4.22 34.36
CA GLN A 49 2.82 -3.59 33.71
C GLN A 49 3.19 -2.27 33.03
N MET A 50 4.02 -1.45 33.69
CA MET A 50 4.50 -0.19 33.15
C MET A 50 5.35 -0.40 31.90
N GLN A 51 6.20 -1.43 31.88
CA GLN A 51 6.98 -1.80 30.70
C GLN A 51 6.09 -2.29 29.55
N VAL A 52 5.07 -3.10 29.85
CA VAL A 52 4.10 -3.58 28.85
C VAL A 52 3.33 -2.42 28.23
N GLU A 53 2.81 -1.50 29.05
CA GLU A 53 2.04 -0.36 28.55
C GLU A 53 2.91 0.63 27.77
N THR A 54 4.15 0.87 28.21
CA THR A 54 5.11 1.69 27.46
C THR A 54 5.42 1.09 26.09
N THR A 55 5.67 -0.23 26.03
CA THR A 55 5.92 -0.93 24.77
C THR A 55 4.69 -0.88 23.86
N GLY A 56 3.50 -1.06 24.44
CA GLY A 56 2.24 -0.95 23.73
C GLY A 56 2.00 0.46 23.17
N LEU A 57 2.37 1.49 23.94
CA LEU A 57 2.22 2.90 23.54
C LEU A 57 3.12 3.21 22.33
N VAL A 58 4.38 2.78 22.37
CA VAL A 58 5.31 2.92 21.24
C VAL A 58 4.74 2.23 20.00
N ARG A 59 4.25 0.99 20.13
CA ARG A 59 3.62 0.28 18.99
C ARG A 59 2.38 0.99 18.45
N ALA A 60 1.55 1.59 19.31
CA ALA A 60 0.40 2.37 18.87
C ALA A 60 0.84 3.60 18.07
N ALA A 61 1.92 4.29 18.50
CA ALA A 61 2.50 5.40 17.77
C ALA A 61 3.09 4.97 16.41
N GLU A 62 3.82 3.85 16.36
CA GLU A 62 4.34 3.27 15.11
C GLU A 62 3.22 2.90 14.12
N ALA A 63 2.10 2.38 14.62
CA ALA A 63 0.94 2.08 13.80
C ALA A 63 0.29 3.33 13.21
N ILE A 64 0.24 4.44 13.96
CA ILE A 64 -0.21 5.75 13.45
C ILE A 64 0.74 6.26 12.36
N MET A 65 2.05 6.18 12.60
CA MET A 65 3.05 6.62 11.62
C MET A 65 3.00 5.77 10.34
N THR A 66 2.75 4.47 10.47
CA THR A 66 2.53 3.55 9.35
C THR A 66 1.28 3.95 8.56
N LEU A 67 0.17 4.27 9.23
CA LEU A 67 -1.06 4.73 8.58
C LEU A 67 -0.83 6.06 7.84
N THR A 68 -0.11 7.01 8.44
CA THR A 68 0.22 8.29 7.79
C THR A 68 1.02 8.06 6.51
N ARG A 69 2.05 7.20 6.56
CA ARG A 69 2.83 6.83 5.39
C ARG A 69 1.94 6.21 4.31
N GLN A 70 1.07 5.28 4.69
CA GLN A 70 0.12 4.65 3.78
C GLN A 70 -0.84 5.66 3.13
N MET A 71 -1.32 6.66 3.87
CA MET A 71 -2.15 7.74 3.32
C MET A 71 -1.37 8.62 2.34
N GLN A 72 -0.11 8.93 2.65
CA GLN A 72 0.78 9.66 1.75
C GLN A 72 1.06 8.86 0.47
N GLU A 73 1.32 7.55 0.59
CA GLU A 73 1.51 6.64 -0.55
C GLU A 73 0.24 6.58 -1.42
N LEU A 74 -0.95 6.47 -0.82
CA LEU A 74 -2.21 6.54 -1.57
C LEU A 74 -2.40 7.88 -2.29
N TRP A 75 -1.95 8.98 -1.71
CA TRP A 75 -2.05 10.30 -2.32
C TRP A 75 -1.04 10.47 -3.46
N LEU A 76 0.21 10.05 -3.26
CA LEU A 76 1.30 10.18 -4.23
C LEU A 76 1.16 9.23 -5.42
N PHE A 77 0.75 7.98 -5.16
CA PHE A 77 0.66 6.95 -6.18
C PHE A 77 -0.75 6.76 -6.73
N GLY A 78 -1.76 7.38 -6.10
CA GLY A 78 -3.15 7.38 -6.56
C GLY A 78 -3.69 5.97 -6.83
N GLN A 79 -4.74 5.89 -7.65
CA GLN A 79 -4.92 4.70 -8.47
C GLN A 79 -3.82 4.74 -9.55
N LEU A 80 -3.05 3.67 -9.70
CA LEU A 80 -2.16 3.51 -10.84
C LEU A 80 -3.03 3.70 -12.10
N ASN A 81 -2.88 4.85 -12.76
CA ASN A 81 -3.68 5.22 -13.93
C ASN A 81 -3.18 4.41 -15.14
N THR A 82 -3.37 3.08 -15.12
CA THR A 82 -2.93 2.18 -16.18
C THR A 82 -3.84 2.24 -17.42
N LEU A 83 -4.84 3.12 -17.40
CA LEU A 83 -5.83 3.30 -18.46
C LEU A 83 -5.65 4.61 -19.23
N GLU A 84 -4.74 5.50 -18.80
CA GLU A 84 -4.25 6.53 -19.71
C GLU A 84 -3.33 5.84 -20.70
N VAL A 85 -3.84 5.65 -21.92
CA VAL A 85 -3.08 5.28 -23.11
C VAL A 85 -1.84 6.17 -23.12
N THR A 86 -0.71 5.60 -22.73
CA THR A 86 0.56 6.31 -22.80
C THR A 86 0.87 6.50 -24.27
N GLU A 87 1.52 7.60 -24.65
CA GLU A 87 2.03 7.81 -26.02
C GLU A 87 2.81 6.59 -26.56
N ILE A 88 3.34 5.77 -25.65
CA ILE A 88 4.05 4.53 -25.96
C ILE A 88 3.10 3.49 -26.55
N GLN A 89 1.89 3.31 -26.02
CA GLN A 89 0.91 2.37 -26.55
C GLN A 89 0.44 2.79 -27.95
N ASP A 90 0.17 4.08 -28.16
CA ASP A 90 -0.16 4.60 -29.49
C ASP A 90 0.98 4.37 -30.50
N LYS A 91 2.23 4.62 -30.09
CA LYS A 91 3.41 4.37 -30.92
C LYS A 91 3.58 2.89 -31.25
N VAL A 92 3.31 1.99 -30.29
CA VAL A 92 3.38 0.54 -30.49
C VAL A 92 2.29 0.05 -31.44
N ASP A 93 1.05 0.53 -31.30
CA ASP A 93 -0.07 0.13 -32.16
C ASP A 93 0.13 0.64 -33.60
N ILE A 94 0.64 1.86 -33.78
CA ILE A 94 1.00 2.40 -35.10
C ILE A 94 2.12 1.57 -35.75
N GLN A 95 3.16 1.21 -34.98
CA GLN A 95 4.26 0.38 -35.49
C GLN A 95 3.81 -1.05 -35.82
N ALA A 96 2.95 -1.65 -35.00
CA ALA A 96 2.40 -2.98 -35.26
C ALA A 96 1.57 -3.01 -36.54
N THR A 97 0.78 -1.96 -36.79
CA THR A 97 -0.02 -1.83 -38.03
C THR A 97 0.89 -1.68 -39.26
N GLY A 98 1.94 -0.85 -39.17
CA GLY A 98 2.91 -0.70 -40.26
C GLY A 98 3.68 -1.99 -40.58
N VAL A 99 4.05 -2.78 -39.56
CA VAL A 99 4.69 -4.08 -39.76
C VAL A 99 3.72 -5.08 -40.41
N ALA A 100 2.45 -5.09 -40.02
CA ALA A 100 1.44 -5.96 -40.64
C ALA A 100 1.25 -5.66 -42.14
N GLU A 101 1.21 -4.39 -42.53
CA GLU A 101 1.12 -3.99 -43.94
C GLU A 101 2.36 -4.40 -44.75
N LEU A 102 3.56 -4.29 -44.17
CA LEU A 102 4.80 -4.71 -44.82
C LEU A 102 4.85 -6.24 -45.01
N LEU A 103 4.42 -7.00 -44.00
CA LEU A 103 4.31 -8.46 -44.11
C LEU A 103 3.31 -8.87 -45.19
N GLN A 104 2.19 -8.17 -45.31
CA GLN A 104 1.18 -8.44 -46.33
C GLN A 104 1.74 -8.21 -47.76
N LYS A 105 2.49 -7.11 -47.96
CA LYS A 105 3.18 -6.86 -49.22
C LYS A 105 4.25 -7.90 -49.54
N LEU A 106 4.99 -8.38 -48.55
CA LEU A 106 5.97 -9.45 -48.75
C LEU A 106 5.30 -10.75 -49.20
N VAL A 107 4.19 -11.14 -48.55
CA VAL A 107 3.42 -12.34 -48.91
C VAL A 107 2.85 -12.25 -50.33
N GLU A 108 2.42 -11.07 -50.75
CA GLU A 108 1.95 -10.83 -52.13
C GLU A 108 3.09 -10.94 -53.15
N MET A 109 4.28 -10.40 -52.84
CA MET A 109 5.46 -10.53 -53.69
C MET A 109 5.95 -11.99 -53.79
N GLU A 110 5.98 -12.74 -52.68
CA GLU A 110 6.34 -14.16 -52.68
C GLU A 110 5.36 -15.00 -53.52
N ARG A 111 4.06 -14.68 -53.47
CA ARG A 111 3.04 -15.32 -54.32
C ARG A 111 3.26 -15.05 -55.81
N GLN A 112 3.68 -13.84 -56.17
CA GLN A 112 3.97 -13.47 -57.56
C GLN A 112 5.25 -14.15 -58.07
N GLN A 113 6.32 -14.21 -57.27
CA GLN A 113 7.55 -14.92 -57.61
C GLN A 113 7.36 -16.44 -57.72
N GLY A 114 6.48 -17.03 -56.90
CA GLY A 114 6.11 -18.44 -57.02
C GLY A 114 5.31 -18.78 -58.27
N GLN A 115 4.56 -17.82 -58.84
CA GLN A 115 3.82 -18.03 -60.09
C GLN A 115 4.73 -17.94 -61.33
N GLU A 116 5.76 -17.08 -61.32
CA GLU A 116 6.73 -16.98 -62.42
C GLU A 116 7.70 -18.18 -62.50
N ALA A 117 7.91 -18.92 -61.41
CA ALA A 117 8.76 -20.12 -61.40
C ALA A 117 8.08 -21.41 -61.92
N THR A 118 6.77 -21.37 -62.21
CA THR A 118 5.97 -22.51 -62.68
C THR A 118 5.32 -22.30 -64.06
N ALA A 119 5.67 -21.22 -64.77
CA ALA A 119 5.32 -20.98 -66.16
C ALA A 119 6.55 -21.17 -67.06
#